data_AF-A0A4V2PCX5-F1
#
_entry.id   AF-A0A4V2PCX5-F1
#
_cell.length_a   1.000
_cell.length_b   1.000
_cell.length_c   1.000
_cell.angle_alpha   90.00
_cell.angle_beta   90.00
_cell.angle_gamma   90.00
#
_symmetry.space_group_name_H-M   'P 1'
#
loop_
_entity.id
_entity.type
_entity.pdbx_description
1 polymer ?
#
loop_
_entity_poly.entity_id
_entity_poly.type
_entity_poly.pdbx_seq_one_letter_code
_entity_poly.pdbx_strand_id
1 'polypeptide(L)'
;MKHWLNDSKKHCISTSYIHNLKDKQLLSLQGIGPIEKAMDNWIGIIGTLLGGVIGAGTTYFTANAHARRQMKWESVKLTQSKLEELAQVLDEFAHRYRDISGQALMQVQFGERIASDGQRIPHSRLAMLVHFYAPELRPDLELLMTLVEKYGEVLAEVIQSAELNTPQKQNLNVRLLTGATAIEKKCEEMSRKAAEVATAHIERLTAEKPLNRKCCLSAIITFAKDTFSHKHR
;
A
#
# COMPACT_ATOMS: atom_id res chain seq x y z
N MET A 1 -6.23 -2.44 -28.93
CA MET A 1 -6.04 -2.67 -27.47
C MET A 1 -6.82 -3.91 -27.03
N LYS A 2 -6.35 -5.10 -27.42
CA LYS A 2 -6.88 -6.41 -27.00
C LYS A 2 -5.71 -7.38 -27.01
N HIS A 3 -5.03 -7.51 -25.88
CA HIS A 3 -4.16 -8.65 -25.56
C HIS A 3 -3.59 -8.33 -24.19
N TRP A 4 -4.06 -8.99 -23.13
CA TRP A 4 -3.34 -9.25 -21.87
C TRP A 4 -4.34 -9.96 -20.93
N LEU A 5 -4.62 -11.23 -21.23
CA LEU A 5 -5.34 -12.17 -20.36
C LEU A 5 -4.90 -13.58 -20.75
N ASN A 6 -3.65 -13.94 -20.44
CA ASN A 6 -3.24 -15.34 -20.44
C ASN A 6 -1.93 -15.52 -19.66
N ASP A 7 -2.01 -15.67 -18.34
CA ASP A 7 -1.07 -16.53 -17.60
C ASP A 7 -1.50 -16.76 -16.13
N SER A 8 -2.69 -17.33 -15.96
CA SER A 8 -3.09 -17.92 -14.68
C SER A 8 -3.52 -19.34 -14.92
N LYS A 9 -2.54 -20.24 -15.07
CA LYS A 9 -2.72 -21.69 -14.95
C LYS A 9 -1.34 -22.35 -14.91
N LYS A 10 -0.98 -22.85 -13.73
CA LYS A 10 -0.26 -24.09 -13.44
C LYS A 10 0.71 -23.86 -12.27
N HIS A 11 0.23 -24.14 -11.06
CA HIS A 11 0.93 -25.04 -10.16
C HIS A 11 -0.10 -25.66 -9.22
N CYS A 12 -0.71 -26.75 -9.71
CA CYS A 12 -1.39 -27.71 -8.86
C CYS A 12 -0.35 -28.28 -7.89
N ILE A 13 -0.63 -28.08 -6.61
CA ILE A 13 0.03 -28.74 -5.49
C ILE A 13 -0.21 -30.24 -5.65
N SER A 14 0.83 -30.98 -6.03
CA SER A 14 0.84 -32.44 -6.02
C SER A 14 0.82 -32.90 -4.56
N THR A 15 -0.39 -33.14 -4.07
CA THR A 15 -0.64 -33.74 -2.76
C THR A 15 -0.43 -35.24 -2.93
N SER A 16 0.81 -35.72 -2.74
CA SER A 16 1.10 -37.15 -2.74
C SER A 16 0.57 -37.77 -1.45
N TYR A 17 -0.68 -38.23 -1.51
CA TYR A 17 -1.33 -39.06 -0.51
C TYR A 17 -0.96 -40.54 -0.73
N ILE A 18 -0.33 -41.12 0.30
CA ILE A 18 -0.61 -42.44 0.89
C ILE A 18 -1.02 -43.56 -0.08
N HIS A 19 -0.10 -44.48 -0.35
CA HIS A 19 -0.38 -45.92 -0.40
C HIS A 19 0.92 -46.73 -0.35
N ASN A 20 1.26 -47.29 0.82
CA ASN A 20 2.02 -48.54 0.90
C ASN A 20 1.90 -49.13 2.31
N LEU A 21 0.78 -49.83 2.51
CA LEU A 21 0.49 -50.74 3.60
C LEU A 21 0.02 -52.04 2.93
N LYS A 22 0.62 -53.17 3.33
CA LYS A 22 0.59 -54.55 2.79
C LYS A 22 1.90 -54.86 2.07
N ASP A 23 2.73 -55.82 2.43
CA ASP A 23 2.60 -56.98 3.30
C ASP A 23 4.00 -57.32 3.83
N LYS A 24 4.10 -57.63 5.13
CA LYS A 24 5.12 -58.55 5.67
C LYS A 24 4.76 -58.92 7.10
N GLN A 25 3.73 -59.75 7.19
CA GLN A 25 3.67 -60.77 8.23
C GLN A 25 4.80 -61.77 7.98
N LEU A 26 5.66 -61.99 8.97
CA LEU A 26 6.17 -63.30 9.34
C LEU A 26 6.96 -63.21 10.66
N LEU A 27 6.27 -63.62 11.72
CA LEU A 27 6.73 -64.49 12.81
C LEU A 27 8.24 -64.58 13.08
N SER A 28 8.66 -64.10 14.24
CA SER A 28 9.44 -64.93 15.15
C SER A 28 9.04 -64.66 16.62
N LEU A 29 8.63 -65.74 17.27
CA LEU A 29 8.51 -65.88 18.72
C LEU A 29 9.87 -65.66 19.38
N GLN A 30 9.90 -64.97 20.53
CA GLN A 30 10.57 -65.42 21.76
C GLN A 30 10.45 -64.37 22.87
N GLY A 31 10.30 -64.85 24.11
CA GLY A 31 10.87 -64.18 25.27
C GLY A 31 9.89 -63.53 26.25
N ILE A 32 9.53 -64.30 27.26
CA ILE A 32 8.88 -63.87 28.50
C ILE A 32 9.79 -62.90 29.26
N GLY A 33 9.20 -61.81 29.74
CA GLY A 33 9.77 -60.92 30.76
C GLY A 33 8.70 -59.91 31.20
N PRO A 34 7.87 -60.22 32.20
CA PRO A 34 6.91 -59.28 32.76
C PRO A 34 7.59 -58.58 33.95
N ILE A 35 7.79 -57.26 33.84
CA ILE A 35 7.93 -56.23 34.90
C ILE A 35 8.86 -55.07 34.46
N GLU A 36 9.76 -55.24 33.48
CA GLU A 36 10.57 -54.11 32.96
C GLU A 36 9.85 -53.20 31.94
N LYS A 37 8.80 -53.69 31.27
CA LYS A 37 8.06 -52.94 30.22
C LYS A 37 7.26 -51.72 30.72
N ALA A 38 7.11 -51.56 32.02
CA ALA A 38 6.41 -50.41 32.60
C ALA A 38 7.26 -49.13 32.58
N MET A 39 8.60 -49.25 32.62
CA MET A 39 9.50 -48.09 32.61
C MET A 39 9.72 -47.52 31.20
N ASP A 40 9.77 -48.37 30.18
CA ASP A 40 9.97 -47.94 28.78
C ASP A 40 8.73 -47.22 28.18
N ASN A 41 7.53 -47.56 28.66
CA ASN A 41 6.28 -46.95 28.17
C ASN A 41 6.15 -45.46 28.57
N TRP A 42 6.77 -45.05 29.68
CA TRP A 42 6.78 -43.65 30.11
C TRP A 42 7.65 -42.78 29.19
N ILE A 43 8.76 -43.32 28.68
CA ILE A 43 9.68 -42.60 27.78
C ILE A 43 8.95 -42.12 26.50
N GLY A 44 8.04 -42.93 25.95
CA GLY A 44 7.27 -42.57 24.77
C GLY A 44 6.26 -41.43 25.01
N ILE A 45 5.65 -41.40 26.20
CA ILE A 45 4.69 -40.37 26.59
C ILE A 45 5.41 -39.04 26.83
N ILE A 46 6.58 -39.03 27.49
CA ILE A 46 7.38 -37.80 27.63
C ILE A 46 7.78 -37.27 26.25
N GLY A 47 8.24 -38.14 25.35
CA GLY A 47 8.69 -37.73 24.01
C GLY A 47 7.60 -37.05 23.19
N THR A 48 6.38 -37.60 23.21
CA THR A 48 5.23 -37.00 22.50
C THR A 48 4.76 -35.69 23.13
N LEU A 49 4.77 -35.59 24.46
CA LEU A 49 4.38 -34.36 25.17
C LEU A 49 5.41 -33.23 24.97
N LEU A 50 6.71 -33.53 25.05
CA LEU A 50 7.77 -32.56 24.73
C LEU A 50 7.73 -32.14 23.26
N GLY A 51 7.54 -33.10 22.34
CA GLY A 51 7.41 -32.82 20.92
C GLY A 51 6.20 -31.92 20.61
N GLY A 52 5.07 -32.15 21.27
CA GLY A 52 3.87 -31.31 21.15
C GLY A 52 4.09 -29.88 21.62
N VAL A 53 4.74 -29.67 22.76
CA VAL A 53 5.02 -28.33 23.30
C VAL A 53 6.00 -27.56 22.41
N ILE A 54 7.07 -28.20 21.93
CA ILE A 54 8.05 -27.57 21.03
C ILE A 54 7.40 -27.28 19.66
N GLY A 55 6.61 -28.21 19.14
CA GLY A 55 5.88 -28.04 17.87
C GLY A 55 4.85 -26.91 17.94
N ALA A 56 4.06 -26.85 19.02
CA ALA A 56 3.09 -25.77 19.24
C ALA A 56 3.77 -24.41 19.42
N GLY A 57 4.86 -24.36 20.21
CA GLY A 57 5.63 -23.14 20.43
C GLY A 57 6.23 -22.58 19.14
N THR A 58 6.92 -23.42 18.36
CA THR A 58 7.51 -22.99 17.08
C THR A 58 6.45 -22.52 16.08
N THR A 59 5.30 -23.20 16.00
CA THR A 59 4.17 -22.81 15.13
C THR A 59 3.54 -21.48 15.54
N TYR A 60 3.38 -21.24 16.84
CA TYR A 60 2.86 -19.97 17.35
C TYR A 60 3.79 -18.79 17.01
N PHE A 61 5.10 -18.95 17.17
CA PHE A 61 6.07 -17.92 16.83
C PHE A 61 6.14 -17.64 15.32
N THR A 62 6.10 -18.68 14.48
CA THR A 62 6.10 -18.49 13.01
C THR A 62 4.81 -17.82 12.55
N ALA A 63 3.65 -18.25 13.04
CA ALA A 63 2.35 -17.66 12.68
C ALA A 63 2.29 -16.16 13.02
N ASN A 64 2.71 -15.78 14.23
CA ASN A 64 2.71 -14.37 14.64
C ASN A 64 3.73 -13.53 13.85
N ALA A 65 4.90 -14.09 13.52
CA ALA A 65 5.88 -13.43 12.67
C ALA A 65 5.36 -13.22 11.24
N HIS A 66 4.62 -14.19 10.69
CA HIS A 66 3.97 -14.08 9.39
C HIS A 66 2.86 -13.03 9.38
N ALA A 67 1.99 -13.01 10.40
CA ALA A 67 0.93 -12.02 10.53
C ALA A 67 1.47 -10.59 10.59
N ARG A 68 2.51 -10.35 11.40
CA ARG A 68 3.15 -9.02 11.49
C ARG A 68 3.76 -8.57 10.16
N ARG A 69 4.37 -9.49 9.41
CA ARG A 69 4.89 -9.18 8.07
C ARG A 69 3.75 -8.86 7.11
N GLN A 70 2.67 -9.64 7.12
CA GLN A 70 1.51 -9.39 6.28
C GLN A 70 0.90 -8.02 6.56
N MET A 71 0.69 -7.65 7.83
CA MET A 71 0.19 -6.32 8.20
C MET A 71 1.11 -5.20 7.70
N LYS A 72 2.44 -5.36 7.82
CA LYS A 72 3.39 -4.40 7.25
C LYS A 72 3.26 -4.30 5.72
N TRP A 73 3.15 -5.42 5.02
CA TRP A 73 2.98 -5.40 3.56
C TRP A 73 1.64 -4.78 3.13
N GLU A 74 0.57 -4.99 3.90
CA GLU A 74 -0.74 -4.41 3.66
C GLU A 74 -0.74 -2.89 3.83
N SER A 75 -0.10 -2.37 4.90
CA SER A 75 0.01 -0.92 5.08
C SER A 75 0.76 -0.25 3.93
N VAL A 76 1.77 -0.92 3.38
CA VAL A 76 2.58 -0.40 2.27
C VAL A 76 1.78 -0.35 0.98
N LYS A 77 1.07 -1.45 0.67
CA LYS A 77 0.19 -1.51 -0.49
C LYS A 77 -0.90 -0.45 -0.40
N LEU A 78 -1.44 -0.22 0.80
CA LEU A 78 -2.43 0.81 1.03
C LEU A 78 -1.85 2.21 0.76
N THR A 79 -0.68 2.54 1.33
CA THR A 79 -0.02 3.83 1.09
C THR A 79 0.29 4.02 -0.40
N GLN A 80 0.84 3.02 -1.07
CA GLN A 80 1.13 3.08 -2.51
C GLN A 80 -0.15 3.34 -3.32
N SER A 81 -1.21 2.56 -3.07
CA SER A 81 -2.50 2.74 -3.75
C SER A 81 -3.08 4.14 -3.54
N LYS A 82 -2.88 4.73 -2.35
CA LYS A 82 -3.36 6.08 -2.03
C LYS A 82 -2.52 7.19 -2.65
N LEU A 83 -1.22 6.96 -2.86
CA LEU A 83 -0.35 7.88 -3.61
C LEU A 83 -0.63 7.81 -5.12
N GLU A 84 -0.96 6.63 -5.66
CA GLU A 84 -1.46 6.49 -7.03
C GLU A 84 -2.80 7.21 -7.22
N GLU A 85 -3.73 7.07 -6.26
CA GLU A 85 -4.99 7.81 -6.24
C GLU A 85 -4.76 9.33 -6.17
N LEU A 86 -3.76 9.79 -5.40
CA LEU A 86 -3.37 11.20 -5.36
C LEU A 86 -2.93 11.72 -6.74
N ALA A 87 -2.11 10.95 -7.46
CA ALA A 87 -1.70 11.31 -8.81
C ALA A 87 -2.89 11.41 -9.78
N GLN A 88 -3.84 10.48 -9.70
CA GLN A 88 -5.07 10.51 -10.50
C GLN A 88 -5.93 11.74 -10.18
N VAL A 89 -6.07 12.08 -8.90
CA VAL A 89 -6.83 13.26 -8.47
C VAL A 89 -6.15 14.55 -8.93
N LEU A 90 -4.82 14.61 -8.93
CA LEU A 90 -4.06 15.76 -9.45
C LEU A 90 -4.22 15.93 -10.97
N ASP A 91 -4.22 14.83 -11.72
CA ASP A 91 -4.46 14.84 -13.17
C ASP A 91 -5.90 15.29 -13.49
N GLU A 92 -6.89 14.72 -12.79
CA GLU A 92 -8.29 15.17 -12.88
C GLU A 92 -8.40 16.66 -12.54
N PHE A 93 -7.73 17.12 -11.47
CA PHE A 93 -7.73 18.53 -11.08
C PHE A 93 -7.18 19.42 -12.20
N ALA A 94 -6.00 19.11 -12.75
CA ALA A 94 -5.40 19.86 -13.84
C ALA A 94 -6.31 19.88 -15.10
N HIS A 95 -6.88 18.72 -15.45
CA HIS A 95 -7.79 18.61 -16.59
C HIS A 95 -9.01 19.52 -16.44
N ARG A 96 -9.63 19.57 -15.25
CA ARG A 96 -10.77 20.46 -14.97
C ARG A 96 -10.44 21.93 -15.18
N TYR A 97 -9.28 22.39 -14.70
CA TYR A 97 -8.88 23.79 -14.89
C TYR A 97 -8.57 24.09 -16.36
N ARG A 98 -8.05 23.12 -17.11
CA ARG A 98 -7.85 23.26 -18.55
C ARG A 98 -9.19 23.38 -19.30
N ASP A 99 -10.17 22.57 -18.94
CA ASP A 99 -11.52 22.61 -19.54
C ASP A 99 -12.24 23.93 -19.21
N ILE A 100 -12.20 24.35 -17.95
CA ILE A 100 -12.74 25.67 -17.51
C ILE A 100 -12.06 26.79 -18.28
N SER A 101 -10.73 26.71 -18.48
CA SER A 101 -10.00 27.70 -19.27
C SER A 101 -10.44 27.73 -20.73
N GLY A 102 -10.66 26.56 -21.33
CA GLY A 102 -11.17 26.46 -22.71
C GLY A 102 -12.53 27.13 -22.85
N GLN A 103 -13.45 26.87 -21.93
CA GLN A 103 -14.78 27.49 -21.92
C GLN A 103 -14.72 29.00 -21.68
N ALA A 104 -13.89 29.45 -20.73
CA ALA A 104 -13.68 30.86 -20.45
C ALA A 104 -13.08 31.60 -21.65
N LEU A 105 -12.16 30.97 -22.38
CA LEU A 105 -11.60 31.52 -23.62
C LEU A 105 -12.69 31.72 -24.69
N MET A 106 -13.59 30.75 -24.85
CA MET A 106 -14.74 30.85 -25.77
C MET A 106 -15.69 31.96 -25.34
N GLN A 107 -15.94 32.13 -24.03
CA GLN A 107 -16.74 33.24 -23.51
C GLN A 107 -16.12 34.60 -23.84
N VAL A 108 -14.81 34.79 -23.63
CA VAL A 108 -14.16 36.09 -23.92
C VAL A 108 -14.23 36.43 -25.41
N GLN A 109 -14.03 35.44 -26.29
CA GLN A 109 -13.99 35.65 -27.73
C GLN A 109 -15.37 35.81 -28.35
N PHE A 110 -16.32 34.94 -28.01
CA PHE A 110 -17.60 34.82 -28.69
C PHE A 110 -18.80 35.25 -27.84
N GLY A 111 -18.60 35.54 -26.55
CA GLY A 111 -19.69 35.87 -25.63
C GLY A 111 -20.56 34.67 -25.25
N GLU A 112 -20.12 33.44 -25.54
CA GLU A 112 -20.82 32.23 -25.15
C GLU A 112 -20.86 32.09 -23.62
N ARG A 113 -21.96 31.57 -23.08
CA ARG A 113 -22.05 31.28 -21.65
C ARG A 113 -21.22 30.04 -21.34
N ILE A 114 -20.42 30.10 -20.27
CA ILE A 114 -19.74 28.93 -19.71
C ILE A 114 -20.80 27.91 -19.30
N ALA A 115 -20.83 26.77 -19.99
CA ALA A 115 -21.70 25.67 -19.66
C ALA A 115 -21.09 24.92 -18.46
N SER A 116 -21.73 25.01 -17.29
CA SER A 116 -21.36 24.15 -16.17
C SER A 116 -21.73 22.71 -16.51
N ASP A 117 -20.74 21.83 -16.56
CA ASP A 117 -20.91 20.39 -16.67
C ASP A 117 -21.46 19.75 -15.38
N GLY A 118 -21.66 20.56 -14.32
CA GLY A 118 -22.07 20.12 -12.99
C GLY A 118 -21.01 19.31 -12.25
N GLN A 119 -19.80 19.14 -12.82
CA GLN A 119 -18.75 18.34 -12.21
C GLN A 119 -17.99 19.18 -11.19
N ARG A 120 -17.94 18.67 -9.96
CA ARG A 120 -17.31 19.37 -8.84
C ARG A 120 -15.80 19.13 -8.87
N ILE A 121 -15.01 20.20 -8.75
CA ILE A 121 -13.56 20.11 -8.60
C ILE A 121 -13.23 19.41 -7.26
N PRO A 122 -12.40 18.35 -7.25
CA PRO A 122 -12.21 17.48 -6.08
C PRO A 122 -11.27 18.06 -4.99
N HIS A 123 -11.43 19.34 -4.62
CA HIS A 123 -10.58 20.02 -3.61
C HIS A 123 -10.46 19.26 -2.29
N SER A 124 -11.59 18.83 -1.72
CA SER A 124 -11.63 18.14 -0.42
C SER A 124 -10.92 16.79 -0.47
N ARG A 125 -11.06 16.06 -1.58
CA ARG A 125 -10.41 14.75 -1.76
C ARG A 125 -8.91 14.91 -1.90
N LEU A 126 -8.46 15.89 -2.68
CA LEU A 126 -7.04 16.23 -2.82
C LEU A 126 -6.43 16.60 -1.47
N ALA A 127 -7.07 17.50 -0.72
CA ALA A 127 -6.60 17.91 0.60
C ALA A 127 -6.51 16.74 1.58
N MET A 128 -7.54 15.89 1.63
CA MET A 128 -7.54 14.68 2.47
C MET A 128 -6.37 13.75 2.12
N LEU A 129 -6.16 13.42 0.84
CA LEU A 129 -5.09 12.52 0.43
C LEU A 129 -3.71 13.05 0.84
N VAL A 130 -3.46 14.34 0.63
CA VAL A 130 -2.21 14.99 1.06
C VAL A 130 -2.06 14.96 2.58
N HIS A 131 -3.11 15.30 3.34
CA HIS A 131 -3.00 15.40 4.80
C HIS A 131 -2.73 14.05 5.48
N PHE A 132 -3.33 12.97 4.98
CA PHE A 132 -3.24 11.64 5.57
C PHE A 132 -2.08 10.79 5.02
N TYR A 133 -1.78 10.87 3.72
CA TYR A 133 -0.85 9.94 3.08
C TYR A 133 0.46 10.59 2.62
N ALA A 134 0.51 11.91 2.42
CA ALA A 134 1.71 12.62 1.98
C ALA A 134 1.84 14.00 2.64
N PRO A 135 1.99 14.07 3.97
CA PRO A 135 2.00 15.34 4.70
C PRO A 135 3.16 16.26 4.28
N GLU A 136 4.27 15.71 3.80
CA GLU A 136 5.36 16.44 3.14
C GLU A 136 4.92 17.31 1.94
N LEU A 137 3.78 17.02 1.30
CA LEU A 137 3.23 17.80 0.17
C LEU A 137 2.29 18.93 0.60
N ARG A 138 2.05 19.13 1.91
CA ARG A 138 1.23 20.24 2.41
C ARG A 138 1.64 21.63 1.92
N PRO A 139 2.92 22.04 1.93
CA PRO A 139 3.31 23.35 1.41
C PRO A 139 3.01 23.47 -0.10
N ASP A 140 3.15 22.39 -0.86
CA ASP A 140 2.82 22.39 -2.28
C ASP A 140 1.30 22.52 -2.51
N LEU A 141 0.48 21.91 -1.65
CA LEU A 141 -0.98 22.05 -1.66
C LEU A 141 -1.42 23.49 -1.35
N GLU A 142 -0.84 24.15 -0.35
CA GLU A 142 -1.15 25.55 -0.02
C GLU A 142 -0.80 26.49 -1.18
N LEU A 143 0.35 26.27 -1.82
CA LEU A 143 0.74 27.00 -3.02
C LEU A 143 -0.23 26.74 -4.18
N LEU A 144 -0.67 25.50 -4.39
CA LEU A 144 -1.67 25.16 -5.39
C LEU A 144 -3.01 25.88 -5.13
N MET A 145 -3.49 25.90 -3.88
CA MET A 145 -4.72 26.60 -3.51
C MET A 145 -4.58 28.12 -3.73
N THR A 146 -3.41 28.70 -3.45
CA THR A 146 -3.13 30.12 -3.74
C THR A 146 -3.16 30.41 -5.24
N LEU A 147 -2.62 29.51 -6.08
CA LEU A 147 -2.69 29.64 -7.55
C LEU A 147 -4.13 29.55 -8.06
N VAL A 148 -4.93 28.67 -7.47
CA VAL A 148 -6.36 28.52 -7.78
C VAL A 148 -7.14 29.79 -7.43
N GLU A 149 -6.90 30.38 -6.26
CA GLU A 149 -7.55 31.62 -5.83
C GLU A 149 -7.26 32.76 -6.82
N LYS A 150 -5.97 32.96 -7.14
CA LYS A 150 -5.54 33.96 -8.15
C LYS A 150 -6.14 33.69 -9.53
N TYR A 151 -6.25 32.43 -9.92
CA TYR A 151 -6.90 32.06 -11.17
C TYR A 151 -8.42 32.33 -11.13
N GLY A 152 -9.06 32.13 -9.97
CA GLY A 152 -10.46 32.49 -9.73
C GLY A 152 -10.73 33.98 -9.88
N GLU A 153 -9.80 34.84 -9.45
CA GLU A 153 -9.89 36.30 -9.70
C GLU A 153 -9.91 36.61 -11.20
N VAL A 154 -9.04 35.96 -11.98
CA VAL A 154 -9.02 36.11 -13.45
C VAL A 154 -10.32 35.62 -14.08
N LEU A 155 -10.88 34.50 -13.60
CA LEU A 155 -12.19 34.02 -14.06
C LEU A 155 -13.33 34.99 -13.74
N ALA A 156 -13.30 35.65 -12.59
CA ALA A 156 -14.29 36.67 -12.24
C ALA A 156 -14.24 37.87 -13.22
N GLU A 157 -13.04 38.26 -13.66
CA GLU A 157 -12.87 39.29 -14.69
C GLU A 157 -13.43 38.84 -16.06
N VAL A 158 -13.31 37.55 -16.42
CA VAL A 158 -13.90 36.98 -17.65
C VAL A 158 -15.42 37.12 -17.66
N ILE A 159 -16.09 36.92 -16.53
CA ILE A 159 -17.56 37.06 -16.46
C ILE A 159 -17.99 38.51 -16.79
N GLN A 160 -17.14 39.49 -16.49
CA GLN A 160 -17.38 40.92 -16.74
C GLN A 160 -16.85 41.38 -18.11
N SER A 161 -16.29 40.49 -18.93
CA SER A 161 -15.55 40.87 -20.14
C SER A 161 -16.40 41.33 -21.33
N ALA A 162 -17.73 41.40 -21.18
CA ALA A 162 -18.66 41.72 -22.26
C ALA A 162 -18.38 43.10 -22.90
N GLU A 163 -17.95 44.07 -22.09
CA GLU A 163 -17.72 45.46 -22.51
C GLU A 163 -16.24 45.79 -22.80
N LEU A 164 -15.33 44.82 -22.64
CA LEU A 164 -13.90 45.05 -22.83
C LEU A 164 -13.54 45.22 -24.30
N ASN A 165 -12.57 46.09 -24.57
CA ASN A 165 -12.02 46.27 -25.91
C ASN A 165 -11.15 45.08 -26.33
N THR A 166 -10.86 44.95 -27.64
CA THR A 166 -10.04 43.86 -28.19
C THR A 166 -8.69 43.66 -27.47
N PRO A 167 -7.87 44.70 -27.20
CA PRO A 167 -6.59 44.49 -26.51
C PRO A 167 -6.76 44.04 -25.05
N GLN A 168 -7.79 44.51 -24.34
CA GLN A 168 -8.10 44.03 -22.98
C GLN A 168 -8.49 42.55 -22.98
N LYS A 169 -9.33 42.12 -23.94
CA LYS A 169 -9.70 40.71 -24.12
C LYS A 169 -8.48 39.82 -24.39
N GLN A 170 -7.54 40.29 -25.21
CA GLN A 170 -6.29 39.55 -25.47
C GLN A 170 -5.43 39.42 -24.20
N ASN A 171 -5.28 40.50 -23.42
CA ASN A 171 -4.55 40.45 -22.15
C ASN A 171 -5.19 39.44 -21.18
N LEU A 172 -6.52 39.44 -21.09
CA LEU A 172 -7.27 38.54 -20.23
C LEU A 172 -7.08 37.08 -20.65
N ASN A 173 -7.12 36.78 -21.95
CA ASN A 173 -6.84 35.43 -22.48
C ASN A 173 -5.43 34.95 -22.12
N VAL A 174 -4.43 35.83 -22.19
CA VAL A 174 -3.05 35.48 -21.80
C VAL A 174 -2.96 35.18 -20.30
N ARG A 175 -3.58 36.00 -19.45
CA ARG A 175 -3.61 35.76 -17.99
C ARG A 175 -4.30 34.45 -17.65
N LEU A 176 -5.41 34.15 -18.33
CA LEU A 176 -6.18 32.92 -18.15
C LEU A 176 -5.36 31.68 -18.51
N LEU A 177 -4.72 31.66 -19.69
CA LEU A 177 -3.84 30.56 -20.10
C LEU A 177 -2.64 30.40 -19.17
N THR A 178 -2.05 31.52 -18.72
CA THR A 178 -0.90 31.52 -17.80
C THR A 178 -1.27 30.92 -16.45
N GLY A 179 -2.42 31.31 -15.89
CA GLY A 179 -2.91 30.77 -14.63
C GLY A 179 -3.22 29.27 -14.71
N ALA A 180 -3.88 28.83 -15.79
CA ALA A 180 -4.16 27.42 -16.04
C ALA A 180 -2.88 26.58 -16.14
N THR A 181 -1.90 27.07 -16.90
CA THR A 181 -0.59 26.41 -17.07
C THR A 181 0.18 26.35 -15.76
N ALA A 182 0.08 27.39 -14.91
CA ALA A 182 0.72 27.39 -13.60
C ALA A 182 0.12 26.34 -12.65
N ILE A 183 -1.22 26.18 -12.66
CA ILE A 183 -1.92 25.14 -11.90
C ILE A 183 -1.51 23.76 -12.39
N GLU A 184 -1.53 23.54 -13.70
CA GLU A 184 -1.15 22.28 -14.34
C GLU A 184 0.28 21.87 -13.98
N LYS A 185 1.25 22.76 -14.20
CA LYS A 185 2.66 22.54 -13.86
C LYS A 185 2.84 22.21 -12.38
N LYS A 186 2.06 22.85 -11.49
CA LYS A 186 2.13 22.56 -10.06
C LYS A 186 1.56 21.19 -9.72
N CYS A 187 0.47 20.77 -10.38
CA CYS A 187 -0.08 19.43 -10.22
C CYS A 187 0.90 18.35 -10.70
N GLU A 188 1.59 18.57 -11.83
CA GLU A 188 2.65 17.67 -12.31
C GLU A 188 3.81 17.57 -11.33
N GLU A 189 4.28 18.70 -10.78
CA GLU A 189 5.34 18.72 -9.76
C GLU A 189 4.94 17.94 -8.52
N MET A 190 3.71 18.14 -8.03
CA MET A 190 3.16 17.42 -6.87
C MET A 190 3.03 15.92 -7.15
N SER A 191 2.60 15.53 -8.35
CA SER A 191 2.49 14.13 -8.77
C SER A 191 3.86 13.45 -8.79
N ARG A 192 4.88 14.13 -9.32
CA ARG A 192 6.27 13.64 -9.30
C ARG A 192 6.79 13.47 -7.88
N LYS A 193 6.61 14.47 -7.01
CA LYS A 193 7.01 14.36 -5.60
C LYS A 193 6.25 13.25 -4.87
N ALA A 194 4.98 13.03 -5.16
CA ALA A 194 4.20 11.92 -4.59
C ALA A 194 4.80 10.56 -4.97
N ALA A 195 5.26 10.40 -6.23
CA ALA A 195 5.96 9.19 -6.68
C ALA A 195 7.34 9.01 -5.99
N GLU A 196 8.08 10.10 -5.78
CA GLU A 196 9.33 10.09 -5.00
C GLU A 196 9.09 9.65 -3.55
N VAL A 197 8.04 10.16 -2.90
CA VAL A 197 7.61 9.77 -1.56
C VAL A 197 7.22 8.28 -1.51
N ALA A 198 6.48 7.79 -2.51
CA ALA A 198 6.12 6.38 -2.61
C ALA A 198 7.37 5.48 -2.68
N THR A 199 8.34 5.88 -3.51
CA THR A 199 9.60 5.14 -3.70
C THR A 199 10.43 5.13 -2.43
N ALA A 200 10.61 6.30 -1.80
CA ALA A 200 11.34 6.43 -0.54
C ALA A 200 10.71 5.61 0.59
N HIS A 201 9.38 5.49 0.61
CA HIS A 201 8.69 4.65 1.59
C HIS A 201 9.03 3.16 1.39
N ILE A 202 8.96 2.67 0.16
CA ILE A 202 9.31 1.28 -0.20
C ILE A 202 10.78 0.99 0.14
N GLU A 203 11.69 1.91 -0.15
CA GLU A 203 13.11 1.77 0.17
C GLU A 203 13.36 1.67 1.67
N ARG A 204 12.73 2.51 2.50
CA ARG A 204 12.87 2.44 3.97
C ARG A 204 12.43 1.07 4.51
N LEU A 205 11.40 0.49 3.93
CA LEU A 205 10.83 -0.79 4.37
C LEU A 205 11.62 -2.00 3.89
N THR A 206 12.22 -1.91 2.70
CA THR A 206 13.15 -2.94 2.21
C THR A 206 14.51 -2.85 2.92
N ALA A 207 14.91 -1.65 3.34
CA ALA A 207 16.14 -1.41 4.11
C ALA A 207 16.03 -1.81 5.60
N GLU A 208 14.83 -1.95 6.17
CA GLU A 208 14.64 -2.62 7.46
C GLU A 208 15.14 -4.06 7.35
N LYS A 209 16.43 -4.27 7.69
CA LYS A 209 17.10 -5.56 7.68
C LYS A 209 16.17 -6.62 8.27
N PRO A 210 16.02 -7.80 7.63
CA PRO A 210 15.26 -8.87 8.22
C PRO A 210 15.85 -9.14 9.59
N LEU A 211 15.03 -8.93 10.64
CA LEU A 211 15.37 -9.15 12.05
C LEU A 211 16.38 -10.28 12.16
N ASN A 212 17.61 -9.91 12.53
CA ASN A 212 18.76 -10.80 12.53
C ASN A 212 18.36 -12.11 13.20
N ARG A 213 18.25 -13.20 12.44
CA ARG A 213 17.74 -14.51 12.94
C ARG A 213 18.47 -14.97 14.20
N LYS A 214 19.71 -14.48 14.40
CA LYS A 214 20.51 -14.70 15.60
C LYS A 214 19.82 -14.23 16.90
N CYS A 215 19.08 -13.11 16.89
CA CYS A 215 18.35 -12.65 18.09
C CYS A 215 17.15 -13.54 18.44
N CYS A 216 16.43 -14.07 17.45
CA CYS A 216 15.32 -14.98 17.74
C CYS A 216 15.83 -16.31 18.32
N LEU A 217 16.94 -16.84 17.78
CA LEU A 217 17.55 -18.06 18.31
C LEU A 217 18.08 -17.86 19.74
N SER A 218 18.72 -16.72 20.04
CA SER A 218 19.18 -16.46 21.41
C SER A 218 18.00 -16.35 22.40
N ALA A 219 16.89 -15.70 22.02
CA ALA A 219 15.72 -15.59 22.88
C ALA A 219 15.06 -16.96 23.16
N ILE A 220 15.00 -17.84 22.16
CA ILE A 220 14.48 -19.22 22.34
C ILE A 220 15.42 -20.02 23.26
N ILE A 221 16.74 -19.91 23.07
CA ILE A 221 17.73 -20.61 23.91
C ILE A 221 17.67 -20.12 25.36
N THR A 222 17.54 -18.80 25.60
CA THR A 222 17.41 -18.24 26.95
C THR A 222 16.11 -18.70 27.62
N PHE A 223 14.98 -18.65 26.90
CA PHE A 223 13.70 -19.13 27.43
C PHE A 223 13.75 -20.63 27.80
N ALA A 224 14.36 -21.45 26.95
CA ALA A 224 14.55 -22.88 27.23
C ALA A 224 15.44 -23.15 28.45
N LYS A 225 16.50 -22.34 28.65
CA LYS A 225 17.34 -22.42 29.86
C LYS A 225 16.58 -22.06 31.13
N ASP A 226 15.80 -20.99 31.11
CA ASP A 226 15.06 -20.53 32.29
C ASP A 226 13.95 -21.51 32.70
N THR A 227 13.27 -22.13 31.73
CA THR A 227 12.25 -23.16 32.02
C THR A 227 12.85 -24.45 32.58
N PHE A 228 14.06 -24.84 32.16
CA PHE A 228 14.71 -26.05 32.67
C PHE A 228 15.30 -25.85 34.08
N SER A 229 15.80 -24.65 34.38
CA SER A 229 16.40 -24.33 35.68
C SER A 229 15.41 -24.43 36.86
N HIS A 230 14.13 -24.15 36.61
CA HIS A 230 13.10 -24.16 37.66
C HIS A 230 12.63 -25.56 38.10
N LYS A 231 13.00 -26.63 37.38
CA LYS A 231 12.52 -28.00 37.63
C LYS A 231 13.45 -28.84 38.53
N HIS A 232 14.61 -28.29 38.92
CA HIS A 232 15.62 -28.96 39.75
C HIS A 232 15.79 -28.35 41.16
N ARG A 233 14.85 -27.53 41.61
CA ARG A 233 14.66 -27.19 43.03
C ARG A 233 13.41 -27.86 43.55
#